data_AF-A0A7C9BIU4-F1
#
_entry.id   AF-A0A7C9BIU4-F1
#
_cell.length_a   1.000
_cell.length_b   1.000
_cell.length_c   1.000
_cell.angle_alpha   90.00
_cell.angle_beta   90.00
_cell.angle_gamma   90.00
#
_symmetry.space_group_name_H-M   'P 1'
#
loop_
_entity.id
_entity.type
_entity.pdbx_description
1 polymer ?
#
loop_
_entity_poly.entity_id
_entity_poly.type
_entity_poly.pdbx_seq_one_letter_code
_entity_poly.pdbx_strand_id
1 'polypeptide(L)'
;MYVYGAVEFENLRWWNAAPACLAPLLGFPIAAAGACWRTQSASTVDGWDLLVWIALAQLMAGSWPSGTDWRLAGRSWPYAVITAAGLFGYLNWR
;
A
#
# COMPACT_ATOMS: atom_id res chain seq x y z
N MET A 1 -18.67 17.66 -6.80
CA MET A 1 -17.88 16.65 -6.08
C MET A 1 -17.63 15.53 -7.07
N TYR A 2 -16.43 15.44 -7.64
CA TYR A 2 -16.08 14.36 -8.56
C TYR A 2 -15.72 13.13 -7.71
N VAL A 3 -16.57 12.12 -7.76
CA VAL A 3 -16.26 10.80 -7.21
C VAL A 3 -15.51 10.06 -8.31
N TYR A 4 -14.20 9.90 -8.17
CA TYR A 4 -13.46 8.88 -8.92
C TYR A 4 -14.12 7.54 -8.57
N GLY A 5 -14.50 6.74 -9.58
CA GLY A 5 -15.42 5.60 -9.42
C GLY A 5 -15.23 4.80 -8.12
N ALA A 6 -16.33 4.57 -7.40
CA ALA A 6 -16.30 3.85 -6.13
C ALA A 6 -16.24 2.33 -6.41
N VAL A 7 -15.20 1.69 -5.89
CA VAL A 7 -15.09 0.22 -5.90
C VAL A 7 -15.67 -0.27 -4.58
N GLU A 8 -16.81 -0.95 -4.64
CA GLU A 8 -17.41 -1.58 -3.48
C GLU A 8 -16.92 -3.03 -3.34
N PHE A 9 -16.67 -3.44 -2.10
CA PHE A 9 -16.33 -4.83 -1.80
C PHE A 9 -17.61 -5.64 -1.61
N GLU A 10 -17.87 -6.60 -2.49
CA GLU A 10 -19.08 -7.44 -2.43
C GLU A 10 -18.99 -8.54 -1.34
N ASN A 11 -17.79 -9.05 -1.06
CA ASN A 11 -17.57 -10.21 -0.17
C ASN A 11 -16.51 -9.96 0.92
N LEU A 12 -16.60 -8.83 1.61
CA LEU A 12 -15.69 -8.51 2.70
C LEU A 12 -16.03 -9.33 3.96
N ARG A 13 -15.08 -10.15 4.41
CA ARG A 13 -15.14 -11.03 5.57
C ARG A 13 -14.01 -10.67 6.54
N TRP A 14 -14.11 -11.17 7.77
CA TRP A 14 -13.10 -10.90 8.81
C TRP A 14 -11.68 -11.35 8.43
N TRP A 15 -11.50 -12.34 7.55
CA TRP A 15 -10.19 -12.85 7.16
C TRP A 15 -9.58 -12.15 5.94
N ASN A 16 -10.38 -11.51 5.07
CA ASN A 16 -9.89 -10.79 3.88
C ASN A 16 -10.02 -9.27 3.95
N ALA A 17 -10.69 -8.71 4.97
CA ALA A 17 -10.91 -7.27 5.06
C ALA A 17 -9.59 -6.47 5.09
N ALA A 18 -8.63 -6.85 5.93
CA ALA A 18 -7.31 -6.21 5.97
C ALA A 18 -6.55 -6.27 4.64
N PRO A 19 -6.28 -7.45 4.04
CA PRO A 19 -5.52 -7.51 2.79
C PRO A 19 -6.23 -6.83 1.62
N ALA A 20 -7.58 -6.87 1.56
CA ALA A 20 -8.32 -6.19 0.49
C ALA A 20 -8.28 -4.66 0.65
N CYS A 21 -8.52 -4.14 1.85
CA CYS A 21 -8.56 -2.70 2.12
C CYS A 21 -7.17 -2.05 2.16
N LEU A 22 -6.12 -2.82 2.50
CA LEU A 22 -4.74 -2.32 2.57
C LEU A 22 -3.91 -2.66 1.34
N ALA A 23 -4.49 -3.33 0.33
CA ALA A 23 -3.83 -3.60 -0.95
C ALA A 23 -3.20 -2.36 -1.61
N PRO A 24 -3.82 -1.15 -1.57
CA PRO A 24 -3.21 0.05 -2.13
C PRO A 24 -1.82 0.36 -1.56
N LEU A 25 -1.56 0.02 -0.28
CA LEU A 25 -0.27 0.29 0.36
C LEU A 25 0.89 -0.48 -0.30
N LEU A 26 0.62 -1.57 -1.03
CA LEU A 26 1.63 -2.29 -1.80
C LEU A 26 2.23 -1.44 -2.92
N GLY A 27 1.57 -0.37 -3.35
CA GLY A 27 2.16 0.54 -4.33
C GLY A 27 3.39 1.29 -3.80
N PHE A 28 3.53 1.51 -2.49
CA PHE A 28 4.75 2.08 -1.90
C PHE A 28 5.99 1.18 -2.05
N PRO A 29 6.00 -0.10 -1.60
CA PRO A 29 7.13 -0.98 -1.81
C PRO A 29 7.38 -1.27 -3.29
N ILE A 30 6.33 -1.37 -4.12
CA ILE A 30 6.51 -1.47 -5.58
C ILE A 30 7.22 -0.23 -6.13
N ALA A 31 6.82 0.97 -5.71
CA ALA A 31 7.46 2.21 -6.15
C ALA A 31 8.93 2.29 -5.70
N ALA A 32 9.21 1.92 -4.45
CA ALA A 32 10.57 1.88 -3.92
C ALA A 32 11.44 0.85 -4.65
N ALA A 33 10.91 -0.36 -4.91
CA ALA A 33 11.61 -1.38 -5.68
C ALA A 33 11.89 -0.91 -7.11
N GLY A 34 10.91 -0.27 -7.77
CA GLY A 34 11.06 0.29 -9.10
C GLY A 34 12.12 1.40 -9.16
N ALA A 35 12.13 2.31 -8.20
CA ALA A 35 13.15 3.36 -8.06
C ALA A 35 14.54 2.77 -7.81
N CYS A 36 14.64 1.78 -6.94
CA CYS A 36 15.88 1.07 -6.62
C CYS A 36 16.44 0.34 -7.84
N TRP A 37 15.59 -0.41 -8.56
CA TRP A 37 15.96 -1.05 -9.81
C TRP A 37 16.43 -0.03 -10.86
N ARG A 38 15.71 1.09 -10.99
CA ARG A 38 16.03 2.10 -12.02
C ARG A 38 17.33 2.84 -11.74
N THR A 39 17.68 3.06 -10.48
CA THR A 39 18.94 3.70 -10.07
C THR A 39 20.15 2.77 -10.15
N GLN A 40 19.94 1.45 -10.02
CA GLN A 40 21.01 0.46 -10.17
C GLN A 40 21.28 0.07 -11.63
N SER A 41 20.25 0.09 -12.48
CA SER A 41 20.33 -0.45 -13.84
C SER A 41 20.86 0.53 -14.88
N ALA A 42 20.92 1.83 -14.58
CA ALA A 42 21.31 2.85 -15.56
C ALA A 42 22.49 3.69 -15.08
N SER A 43 23.42 3.94 -16.00
CA SER A 43 24.58 4.80 -15.78
C SER A 43 24.32 6.27 -16.10
N THR A 44 23.23 6.57 -16.82
CA THR A 44 22.85 7.92 -17.26
C THR A 44 21.33 8.13 -17.17
N VAL A 45 20.92 9.38 -17.00
CA VAL A 45 19.50 9.78 -17.05
C VAL A 45 19.07 9.86 -18.52
N ASP A 46 17.98 9.18 -18.87
CA ASP A 46 17.43 9.13 -20.23
C ASP A 46 15.97 9.64 -20.25
N GLY A 47 15.44 10.01 -21.41
CA GLY A 47 14.06 10.51 -21.56
C GLY A 47 13.00 9.54 -21.00
N TRP A 48 13.26 8.24 -21.02
CA TRP A 48 12.40 7.22 -20.41
C TRP A 48 12.28 7.35 -18.89
N ASP A 49 13.25 7.96 -18.21
CA ASP A 49 13.17 8.21 -16.77
C ASP A 49 11.94 9.02 -16.42
N LEU A 50 11.61 10.04 -17.21
CA LEU A 50 10.46 10.90 -16.94
C LEU A 50 9.17 10.07 -16.86
N LEU A 51 8.98 9.14 -17.78
CA LEU A 51 7.80 8.27 -17.82
C LEU A 51 7.76 7.30 -16.64
N VAL A 52 8.91 6.72 -16.27
CA VAL A 52 9.02 5.85 -15.10
C VAL A 52 8.69 6.62 -13.83
N TRP A 53 9.30 7.79 -13.61
CA TRP A 53 9.07 8.59 -12.41
C TRP A 53 7.63 9.11 -12.31
N ILE A 54 7.02 9.51 -13.44
CA ILE A 54 5.59 9.89 -13.47
C ILE A 54 4.72 8.68 -13.09
N ALA A 55 5.00 7.49 -13.62
CA ALA A 55 4.24 6.29 -13.29
C ALA A 55 4.35 5.92 -11.80
N LEU A 56 5.55 6.00 -11.23
CA LEU A 56 5.78 5.76 -9.80
C LEU A 56 5.07 6.80 -8.94
N ALA A 57 5.07 8.07 -9.35
CA ALA A 57 4.35 9.14 -8.65
C ALA A 57 2.82 8.90 -8.66
N GLN A 58 2.25 8.49 -9.79
CA GLN A 58 0.82 8.14 -9.87
C GLN A 58 0.48 6.93 -9.00
N LEU A 59 1.34 5.90 -9.02
CA LEU A 59 1.19 4.73 -8.16
C LEU A 59 1.16 5.15 -6.69
N MET A 60 2.13 5.93 -6.23
CA MET A 60 2.20 6.42 -4.85
C MET A 60 0.98 7.28 -4.48
N ALA A 61 0.54 8.16 -5.37
CA ALA A 61 -0.64 9.00 -5.15
C ALA A 61 -1.93 8.17 -4.98
N GLY A 62 -2.07 7.08 -5.74
CA GLY A 62 -3.20 6.15 -5.63
C GLY A 62 -3.07 5.09 -4.54
N SER A 63 -1.91 4.98 -3.89
CA SER A 63 -1.62 3.94 -2.90
C SER A 63 -2.16 4.25 -1.50
N TRP A 64 -2.67 5.45 -1.27
CA TRP A 64 -3.18 5.83 0.04
C TRP A 64 -4.63 5.37 0.24
N PRO A 65 -4.91 4.50 1.23
CA PRO A 65 -6.28 4.03 1.47
C PRO A 65 -7.19 5.15 1.95
N SER A 66 -8.48 5.07 1.61
CA SER A 66 -9.48 6.02 2.09
C SER A 66 -9.76 5.82 3.58
N GLY A 67 -10.39 6.81 4.22
CA GLY A 67 -10.80 6.69 5.63
C GLY A 67 -11.77 5.51 5.88
N THR A 68 -12.55 5.11 4.87
CA THR A 68 -13.43 3.94 4.93
C THR A 68 -12.62 2.65 4.90
N ASP A 69 -11.61 2.56 4.04
CA ASP A 69 -10.75 1.38 3.92
C ASP A 69 -10.00 1.10 5.23
N TRP A 70 -9.51 2.14 5.91
CA TRP A 70 -8.91 2.00 7.24
C TRP A 70 -9.87 1.42 8.28
N ARG A 71 -11.13 1.87 8.28
CA ARG A 71 -12.15 1.35 9.21
C ARG A 71 -12.52 -0.10 8.90
N LEU A 72 -12.62 -0.44 7.62
CA LEU A 72 -12.93 -1.81 7.18
C LEU A 72 -11.76 -2.76 7.44
N ALA A 73 -10.52 -2.33 7.23
CA ALA A 73 -9.32 -3.09 7.57
C ALA A 73 -9.29 -3.48 9.05
N GLY A 74 -9.70 -2.57 9.95
CA GLY A 74 -9.80 -2.82 11.38
C GLY A 74 -10.81 -3.91 11.79
N ARG A 75 -11.74 -4.30 10.90
CA ARG A 75 -12.67 -5.41 11.15
C ARG A 75 -11.99 -6.79 11.04
N SER A 76 -10.78 -6.85 10.49
CA SER A 76 -9.99 -8.08 10.48
C SER A 76 -9.32 -8.35 11.82
N TRP A 77 -10.07 -9.03 12.70
CA TRP A 77 -9.59 -9.41 14.03
C TRP A 77 -8.26 -10.22 14.06
N PRO A 78 -7.94 -11.14 13.13
CA PRO A 78 -6.71 -11.92 13.21
C PRO A 78 -5.46 -11.07 12.98
N TYR A 79 -5.54 -10.15 12.02
CA TYR A 79 -4.44 -9.24 11.72
C TYR A 79 -4.24 -8.23 12.84
N ALA A 80 -5.31 -7.74 13.47
CA ALA A 80 -5.20 -6.90 14.66
C ALA A 80 -4.45 -7.61 15.81
N VAL A 81 -4.72 -8.91 16.03
CA VAL A 81 -4.02 -9.72 17.05
C VAL A 81 -2.55 -9.90 16.69
N ILE A 82 -2.23 -10.24 15.43
CA ILE A 82 -0.83 -10.41 14.97
C ILE A 82 -0.05 -9.10 15.11
N THR A 83 -0.63 -7.98 14.68
CA THR A 83 0.01 -6.66 14.78
C THR A 83 0.21 -6.25 16.25
N ALA A 84 -0.78 -6.48 17.12
CA ALA A 84 -0.68 -6.20 18.54
C ALA A 84 0.38 -7.08 19.24
N ALA A 85 0.42 -8.38 18.93
CA ALA A 85 1.40 -9.30 19.49
C ALA A 85 2.84 -8.96 19.02
N GLY A 86 3.01 -8.63 17.74
CA GLY A 86 4.30 -8.19 17.19
C GLY A 86 4.79 -6.88 17.81
N LEU A 87 3.91 -5.89 17.96
CA LEU A 87 4.23 -4.63 18.62
C LEU A 87 4.57 -4.83 20.09
N PHE A 88 3.79 -5.65 20.82
CA PHE A 88 4.08 -6.00 22.20
C PHE A 88 5.46 -6.66 22.32
N GLY A 89 5.76 -7.65 21.49
CA GLY A 89 7.08 -8.29 21.45
C GLY A 89 8.21 -7.30 21.17
N TYR A 90 8.04 -6.40 20.19
CA TYR A 90 9.03 -5.37 19.86
C TYR A 90 9.28 -4.39 21.00
N LEU A 91 8.22 -3.93 21.67
CA LEU A 91 8.33 -2.99 22.79
C LEU A 91 8.97 -3.62 24.03
N ASN A 92 8.77 -4.93 24.25
CA ASN A 92 9.39 -5.66 25.38
C ASN A 92 10.81 -6.16 25.05
N TRP A 93 11.19 -6.19 23.77
CA TRP A 93 12.55 -6.55 23.34
C TRP A 93 13.53 -5.36 23.42
N ARG A 94 13.01 -4.13 23.37
CA ARG A 94 13.77 -2.90 23.60
C ARG A 94 14.01 -2.67 25.10
#